data_AF-A0A133VLY8-F1
#
_entry.id   AF-A0A133VLY8-F1
#
_cell.length_a   1.000
_cell.length_b   1.000
_cell.length_c   1.000
_cell.angle_alpha   90.00
_cell.angle_beta   90.00
_cell.angle_gamma   90.00
#
_symmetry.space_group_name_H-M   'P 1'
#
loop_
_entity.id
_entity.type
_entity.pdbx_description
1 polymer ?
#
loop_
_entity_poly.entity_id
_entity_poly.type
_entity_poly.pdbx_seq_one_letter_code
_entity_poly.pdbx_strand_id
1 'polypeptide(L)'
;MVEIIEKSGNSIEEAIVISDVENNAKGINEERKFIRENFGENWEFLKQSLLEKGDKKFDKITLKSPKGEEKEIYFDVTSFFGKI
;
A
#
# COMPACT_ATOMS: atom_id res chain seq x y z
N MET A 1 15.44 -9.81 -0.62
CA MET A 1 15.26 -8.42 -1.09
C MET A 1 13.77 -8.23 -1.19
N VAL A 2 13.22 -7.06 -0.84
CA VAL A 2 11.78 -6.84 -1.03
C VAL A 2 11.49 -6.82 -2.53
N GLU A 3 10.44 -7.52 -2.93
CA GLU A 3 9.94 -7.50 -4.30
C GLU A 3 8.65 -6.66 -4.33
N ILE A 4 8.60 -5.73 -5.29
CA ILE A 4 7.41 -4.91 -5.56
C ILE A 4 6.96 -5.22 -6.97
N ILE A 5 5.77 -5.77 -7.11
CA ILE A 5 5.13 -5.98 -8.41
C ILE A 5 4.16 -4.83 -8.63
N GLU A 6 4.59 -3.86 -9.42
CA GLU A 6 3.79 -2.68 -9.71
C GLU A 6 2.58 -3.03 -10.57
N LYS A 7 1.42 -2.57 -10.10
CA LYS A 7 0.13 -2.57 -10.80
C LYS A 7 -0.50 -1.19 -10.67
N SER A 8 -1.69 -0.99 -11.22
CA SER A 8 -2.36 0.32 -11.13
C SER A 8 -2.66 0.75 -9.68
N GLY A 9 -2.83 -0.21 -8.77
CA GLY A 9 -3.11 0.05 -7.35
C GLY A 9 -4.49 0.64 -7.10
N ASN A 10 -5.37 0.78 -8.09
CA ASN A 10 -6.65 1.48 -7.96
C ASN A 10 -7.83 0.56 -7.53
N SER A 11 -7.58 -0.74 -7.37
CA SER A 11 -8.55 -1.72 -6.88
C SER A 11 -7.85 -2.89 -6.19
N ILE A 12 -8.60 -3.76 -5.53
CA ILE A 12 -8.07 -4.98 -4.89
C ILE A 12 -7.46 -5.94 -5.93
N GLU A 13 -8.08 -6.08 -7.11
CA GLU A 13 -7.61 -6.95 -8.19
C GLU A 13 -6.27 -6.48 -8.77
N GLU A 14 -6.10 -5.16 -8.80
CA GLU A 14 -4.91 -4.47 -9.30
C GLU A 14 -4.03 -3.92 -8.16
N ALA A 15 -4.13 -4.51 -6.97
CA ALA A 15 -3.33 -4.09 -5.82
C ALA A 15 -1.83 -4.27 -6.11
N ILE A 16 -1.03 -3.31 -5.66
CA ILE A 16 0.43 -3.39 -5.73
C ILE A 16 0.88 -4.49 -4.77
N VAL A 17 1.63 -5.47 -5.26
CA VAL A 17 2.06 -6.59 -4.42
C VAL A 17 3.41 -6.25 -3.80
N ILE A 18 3.48 -6.36 -2.47
CA ILE A 18 4.74 -6.26 -1.73
C ILE A 18 5.03 -7.63 -1.12
N SER A 19 6.08 -8.29 -1.63
CA SER A 19 6.51 -9.64 -1.23
C SER A 19 7.96 -9.65 -0.73
N ASP A 20 8.36 -10.79 -0.17
CA ASP A 20 9.70 -11.01 0.41
C ASP A 20 10.09 -10.01 1.51
N VAL A 21 9.07 -9.57 2.26
CA VAL A 21 9.21 -8.71 3.43
C VAL A 21 9.32 -9.56 4.69
N GLU A 22 10.33 -9.24 5.51
CA GLU A 22 10.65 -9.98 6.73
C GLU A 22 9.60 -9.79 7.83
N ASN A 23 9.11 -8.57 8.02
CA ASN A 23 8.17 -8.21 9.08
C ASN A 23 7.30 -7.01 8.70
N ASN A 24 6.27 -6.79 9.51
CA ASN A 24 5.27 -5.76 9.25
C ASN A 24 5.87 -4.34 9.20
N ALA A 25 6.86 -4.06 10.04
CA ALA A 25 7.53 -2.75 10.06
C ALA A 25 8.25 -2.44 8.74
N LYS A 26 8.97 -3.43 8.17
CA LYS A 26 9.60 -3.28 6.85
C LYS A 26 8.55 -3.12 5.75
N GLY A 27 7.45 -3.87 5.80
CA GLY A 27 6.37 -3.78 4.81
C GLY A 27 5.76 -2.38 4.75
N ILE A 28 5.40 -1.84 5.92
CA ILE A 28 4.85 -0.47 6.03
C ILE A 28 5.83 0.59 5.51
N ASN A 29 7.13 0.41 5.75
CA ASN A 29 8.14 1.33 5.23
C ASN A 29 8.17 1.32 3.69
N GLU A 30 8.01 0.16 3.06
CA GLU A 30 7.98 0.03 1.59
C GLU A 30 6.69 0.62 1.00
N GLU A 31 5.53 0.46 1.66
CA GLU A 31 4.29 1.15 1.25
C GLU A 31 4.46 2.67 1.25
N ARG A 32 5.00 3.22 2.34
CA ARG A 32 5.25 4.66 2.48
C ARG A 32 6.26 5.17 1.47
N LYS A 33 7.30 4.37 1.19
CA LYS A 33 8.31 4.69 0.18
C LYS A 33 7.69 4.72 -1.21
N PHE A 34 6.94 3.68 -1.58
CA PHE A 34 6.22 3.63 -2.86
C PHE A 34 5.32 4.84 -3.05
N ILE A 35 4.54 5.22 -2.04
CA ILE A 35 3.67 6.39 -2.10
C ILE A 35 4.49 7.67 -2.34
N ARG A 36 5.58 7.86 -1.60
CA ARG A 36 6.42 9.06 -1.74
C ARG A 36 7.05 9.16 -3.12
N GLU A 37 7.53 8.05 -3.66
CA GLU A 37 8.18 7.99 -4.99
C GLU A 37 7.18 8.24 -6.12
N ASN A 38 5.94 7.75 -5.99
CA ASN A 38 4.93 7.85 -7.05
C ASN A 38 4.06 9.12 -7.00
N PHE A 39 3.80 9.66 -5.80
CA PHE A 39 2.90 10.81 -5.62
C PHE A 39 3.65 12.09 -5.22
N GLY A 40 4.84 11.95 -4.62
CA GLY A 40 5.60 13.06 -4.07
C GLY A 40 5.12 13.49 -2.68
N GLU A 41 5.88 14.38 -2.04
CA GLU A 41 5.70 14.76 -0.63
C GLU A 41 4.47 15.64 -0.36
N ASN A 42 3.88 16.23 -1.41
CA ASN A 42 2.75 17.14 -1.26
C ASN A 42 1.39 16.42 -1.17
N TRP A 43 1.36 15.09 -1.30
CA TRP A 43 0.15 14.31 -1.08
C TRP A 43 -0.02 14.01 0.40
N GLU A 44 -1.20 14.30 0.91
CA GLU A 44 -1.54 14.08 2.32
C GLU A 44 -2.05 12.66 2.51
N PHE A 45 -1.52 11.96 3.50
CA PHE A 45 -2.05 10.66 3.92
C PHE A 45 -3.28 10.86 4.80
N LEU A 46 -4.46 10.48 4.32
CA LEU A 46 -5.70 10.68 5.07
C LEU A 46 -6.01 9.53 6.01
N LYS A 47 -5.97 8.29 5.51
CA LYS A 47 -6.35 7.10 6.28
C LYS A 47 -5.77 5.82 5.68
N GLN A 48 -5.62 4.81 6.54
CA GLN A 48 -5.33 3.43 6.20
C GLN A 48 -6.49 2.55 6.67
N SER A 49 -6.81 1.49 5.93
CA SER A 49 -7.79 0.50 6.35
C SER A 49 -7.35 -0.88 5.85
N LEU A 50 -7.37 -1.86 6.74
CA LEU A 50 -7.17 -3.26 6.38
C LEU A 50 -8.45 -3.82 5.77
N LEU A 51 -8.33 -4.44 4.62
CA LEU A 51 -9.38 -5.16 3.92
C LEU A 51 -9.00 -6.63 3.80
N GLU A 52 -10.01 -7.50 3.84
CA GLU A 52 -9.83 -8.94 3.73
C GLU A 52 -10.67 -9.48 2.57
N LYS A 53 -10.07 -10.33 1.74
CA LYS A 53 -10.78 -11.02 0.64
C LYS A 53 -10.26 -12.45 0.54
N GLY A 54 -10.98 -13.38 1.17
CA GLY A 54 -10.49 -14.74 1.36
C GLY A 54 -9.24 -14.75 2.25
N ASP A 55 -8.21 -15.46 1.81
CA ASP A 55 -6.95 -15.59 2.56
C ASP A 55 -6.00 -14.39 2.37
N LYS A 56 -6.39 -13.43 1.51
CA LYS A 56 -5.58 -12.25 1.23
C LYS A 56 -5.91 -11.08 2.14
N LYS A 57 -4.87 -10.33 2.49
CA LYS A 57 -4.94 -9.09 3.26
C LYS A 57 -4.47 -7.94 2.39
N PHE A 58 -5.25 -6.85 2.40
CA PHE A 58 -4.96 -5.66 1.62
C PHE A 58 -4.99 -4.43 2.49
N ASP A 59 -4.01 -3.55 2.31
CA ASP A 59 -4.08 -2.23 2.88
C ASP A 59 -4.62 -1.25 1.83
N LYS A 60 -5.73 -0.60 2.19
CA LYS A 60 -6.28 0.53 1.45
C LYS A 60 -5.79 1.82 2.08
N ILE A 61 -5.03 2.60 1.33
CA ILE A 61 -4.55 3.91 1.72
C ILE A 61 -5.29 4.97 0.91
N THR A 62 -5.92 5.93 1.61
CA THR A 62 -6.51 7.10 0.97
C THR A 62 -5.57 8.28 1.11
N LEU A 63 -5.21 8.88 -0.01
CA LEU A 63 -4.38 10.06 -0.12
C LEU A 63 -5.20 11.24 -0.63
N LYS A 64 -4.78 12.46 -0.31
CA LYS A 64 -5.35 13.69 -0.87
C LYS A 64 -4.30 14.45 -1.64
N SER A 65 -4.63 14.83 -2.87
CA SER A 65 -3.77 15.63 -3.72
C SER A 65 -3.73 17.09 -3.25
N PRO A 66 -2.72 17.87 -3.66
CA PRO A 66 -2.67 19.31 -3.38
C PRO A 66 -3.89 20.10 -3.89
N LYS A 67 -4.61 19.55 -4.87
CA LYS A 67 -5.84 20.14 -5.44
C LYS A 67 -7.11 19.71 -4.68
N GLY A 68 -6.97 18.86 -3.66
CA GLY A 68 -8.07 18.37 -2.83
C GLY A 68 -8.74 17.09 -3.33
N GLU A 69 -8.23 16.48 -4.40
CA GLU A 69 -8.76 15.21 -4.92
C GLU A 69 -8.31 14.05 -4.04
N GLU A 70 -9.23 13.15 -3.71
CA GLU A 70 -8.89 11.91 -2.99
C GLU A 70 -8.55 10.79 -3.97
N LYS A 71 -7.51 10.02 -3.64
CA LYS A 71 -7.13 8.81 -4.36
C LYS A 71 -6.97 7.66 -3.39
N GLU A 72 -7.52 6.51 -3.75
CA GLU A 72 -7.32 5.27 -3.00
C GLU A 72 -6.27 4.41 -3.70
N ILE A 73 -5.37 3.83 -2.90
CA ILE A 73 -4.36 2.89 -3.34
C ILE A 73 -4.47 1.62 -2.52
N TYR A 74 -4.34 0.48 -3.19
CA TYR A 74 -4.47 -0.84 -2.60
C TYR A 74 -3.13 -1.58 -2.70
N PHE A 75 -2.67 -2.11 -1.56
CA PHE A 75 -1.47 -2.95 -1.46
C PHE A 75 -1.87 -4.37 -1.04
N ASP A 76 -1.34 -5.40 -1.69
CA ASP A 76 -1.43 -6.78 -1.21
C ASP A 76 -0.31 -7.00 -0.18
N VAL A 77 -0.71 -7.02 1.09
CA VAL A 77 0.19 -7.11 2.26
C VAL A 77 0.21 -8.52 2.86
N THR A 78 -0.42 -9.48 2.17
CA THR A 78 -0.58 -10.87 2.64
C THR A 78 0.76 -11.49 3.05
N SER A 79 1.86 -11.11 2.37
CA SER A 79 3.17 -11.71 2.61
C SER A 79 3.76 -11.36 3.98
N PHE A 80 3.34 -10.26 4.63
CA PHE A 80 3.93 -9.78 5.88
C PHE A 80 2.94 -9.40 6.98
N PHE A 81 1.64 -9.43 6.69
CA PHE A 81 0.62 -9.11 7.67
C PHE A 81 0.77 -9.95 8.96
N GLY A 82 0.85 -9.27 10.10
CA GLY A 82 0.96 -9.91 11.42
C GLY A 82 2.34 -10.49 11.77
N LYS A 83 3.35 -10.35 10.90
CA LYS A 83 4.73 -10.74 11.21
C LYS A 83 5.41 -9.70 12.11
N ILE A 84 5.96 -10.15 13.23
CA ILE A 84 6.70 -9.35 14.22
C ILE A 84 8.17 -9.29 13.83
#